data_AF-A0A929YA92-F1
#
_entry.id   AF-A0A929YA92-F1
#
_cell.length_a   1.000
_cell.length_b   1.000
_cell.length_c   1.000
_cell.angle_alpha   90.00
_cell.angle_beta   90.00
_cell.angle_gamma   90.00
#
_symmetry.space_group_name_H-M   'P 1'
#
loop_
_entity.id
_entity.type
_entity.pdbx_description
1 polymer ?
#
loop_
_entity_poly.entity_id
_entity_poly.type
_entity_poly.pdbx_seq_one_letter_code
_entity_poly.pdbx_strand_id
1 'polypeptide(L)'
;MSISAEYAEEHKSSPAVLCCRAEEGIVLTNHNLEDPEIFDDLVDQGLLKLDGCLTIGEVLGGKLLKTSDSLTPLTKDLVEVTAEAGDPAK
;
A
#
# COMPACT_ATOMS: atom_id res chain seq x y z
N MET A 1 4.26 -11.88 2.46
CA MET A 1 2.97 -12.55 2.77
C MET A 1 2.02 -11.42 3.11
N SER A 2 0.77 -11.41 2.67
CA SER A 2 -0.08 -10.26 2.95
C SER A 2 -0.43 -10.13 4.44
N ILE A 3 -0.65 -8.90 4.91
CA ILE A 3 -1.07 -8.61 6.28
C ILE A 3 -2.54 -8.94 6.54
N SER A 4 -2.93 -9.08 7.81
CA SER A 4 -4.33 -9.23 8.22
C SER A 4 -5.07 -7.89 8.21
N ALA A 5 -6.40 -7.92 8.25
CA ALA A 5 -7.21 -6.70 8.37
C ALA A 5 -6.91 -5.93 9.67
N GLU A 6 -6.80 -6.63 10.80
CA GLU A 6 -6.51 -6.03 12.11
C GLU A 6 -5.14 -5.34 12.11
N TYR A 7 -4.14 -6.01 11.53
CA TYR A 7 -2.79 -5.45 11.41
C TYR A 7 -2.74 -4.24 10.47
N ALA A 8 -3.49 -4.27 9.38
CA ALA A 8 -3.61 -3.12 8.48
C ALA A 8 -4.20 -1.88 9.18
N GLU A 9 -5.15 -2.07 10.10
CA GLU A 9 -5.72 -0.98 10.90
C GLU A 9 -4.73 -0.41 11.92
N GLU A 10 -3.98 -1.29 12.61
CA GLU A 10 -2.93 -0.89 13.56
C GLU A 10 -1.80 -0.11 12.87
N HIS A 11 -1.49 -0.48 11.63
CA HIS A 11 -0.42 0.09 10.81
C HIS A 11 -0.92 1.04 9.72
N LYS A 12 -2.11 1.63 9.86
CA LYS A 12 -2.71 2.53 8.84
C LYS A 12 -1.84 3.71 8.43
N SER A 13 -0.89 4.13 9.27
CA SER A 13 0.05 5.22 9.01
C SER A 13 1.37 4.75 8.39
N SER A 14 1.59 3.44 8.30
CA SER A 14 2.77 2.86 7.64
C SER A 14 2.64 2.95 6.12
N PRO A 15 3.77 2.90 5.38
CA PRO A 15 3.76 2.90 3.92
C PRO A 15 2.97 1.72 3.34
N ALA A 16 2.35 1.93 2.18
CA ALA A 16 1.62 0.88 1.47
C ALA A 16 2.45 0.32 0.31
N VAL A 17 2.89 -0.93 0.44
CA VAL A 17 3.67 -1.64 -0.59
C VAL A 17 2.95 -2.91 -0.99
N LEU A 18 2.94 -3.24 -2.28
CA LEU A 18 2.32 -4.48 -2.75
C LEU A 18 3.07 -5.72 -2.26
N CYS A 19 2.37 -6.68 -1.64
CA CYS A 19 2.95 -7.96 -1.23
C CYS A 19 3.16 -8.92 -2.41
N CYS A 20 2.31 -8.81 -3.44
CA CYS A 20 2.25 -9.68 -4.60
C CYS A 20 1.93 -8.85 -5.84
N ARG A 21 2.15 -9.43 -7.02
CA ARG A 21 1.63 -8.84 -8.25
C ARG A 21 0.13 -8.63 -8.15
N ALA A 22 -0.31 -7.43 -8.50
CA ALA A 22 -1.71 -7.02 -8.54
C ALA A 22 -2.06 -6.51 -9.93
N GLU A 23 -3.25 -6.87 -10.42
CA GLU A 23 -3.71 -6.47 -11.74
C GLU A 23 -4.37 -5.09 -11.71
N GLU A 24 -4.25 -4.37 -12.83
CA GLU A 24 -4.96 -3.12 -13.03
C GLU A 24 -6.46 -3.26 -12.76
N GLY A 25 -7.02 -2.29 -12.05
CA GLY A 25 -8.45 -2.16 -11.81
C GLY A 25 -8.97 -2.89 -10.58
N ILE A 26 -8.13 -3.63 -9.85
CA ILE A 26 -8.55 -4.24 -8.58
C ILE A 26 -8.77 -3.19 -7.49
N VAL A 27 -9.61 -3.53 -6.53
CA VAL A 27 -9.74 -2.80 -5.27
C VAL A 27 -8.67 -3.32 -4.30
N LEU A 28 -7.90 -2.41 -3.74
CA LEU A 28 -6.83 -2.73 -2.79
C LEU A 28 -7.43 -3.07 -1.42
N THR A 29 -6.98 -4.20 -0.89
CA THR A 29 -7.34 -4.70 0.44
C THR A 29 -6.08 -5.06 1.21
N ASN A 30 -6.21 -5.41 2.50
CA ASN A 30 -5.08 -5.92 3.29
C ASN A 30 -4.35 -7.09 2.62
N HIS A 31 -5.05 -7.93 1.85
CA HIS A 31 -4.46 -9.03 1.09
C HIS A 31 -3.48 -8.61 -0.03
N ASN A 32 -3.45 -7.32 -0.36
CA ASN A 32 -2.54 -6.76 -1.35
C ASN A 32 -1.31 -6.09 -0.73
N LEU A 33 -1.29 -5.89 0.60
CA LEU A 33 -0.29 -5.06 1.27
C LEU A 33 0.74 -5.93 1.98
N GLU A 34 2.01 -5.57 1.83
CA GLU A 34 3.15 -6.21 2.50
C GLU A 34 3.30 -5.71 3.93
N ASP A 35 3.97 -6.51 4.76
CA ASP A 35 4.26 -6.19 6.15
C ASP A 35 5.24 -5.00 6.27
N PRO A 36 4.85 -3.86 6.85
CA PRO A 36 5.76 -2.74 7.06
C PRO A 36 6.95 -3.03 7.98
N GLU A 37 6.90 -4.05 8.82
CA GLU A 37 8.04 -4.41 9.69
C GLU A 37 9.28 -4.85 8.88
N ILE A 38 9.11 -5.34 7.65
CA ILE A 38 10.24 -5.76 6.81
C ILE A 38 10.82 -4.63 5.95
N PHE A 39 10.22 -3.44 5.95
CA PHE A 39 10.60 -2.39 4.99
C PHE A 39 11.97 -1.79 5.28
N ASP A 40 12.35 -1.61 6.54
CA ASP A 40 13.66 -1.07 6.90
C ASP A 40 14.79 -1.96 6.36
N ASP A 41 14.67 -3.27 6.55
CA ASP A 41 15.62 -4.25 6.01
C ASP A 41 15.67 -4.22 4.47
N LEU A 42 14.52 -4.09 3.80
CA LEU A 42 14.45 -4.03 2.33
C LEU A 42 15.03 -2.73 1.77
N VAL A 43 14.86 -1.62 2.47
CA VAL A 43 15.45 -0.31 2.12
C VAL A 43 16.96 -0.37 2.29
N ASP A 44 17.46 -0.93 3.40
CA ASP A 44 18.89 -1.10 3.67
C ASP A 44 19.57 -2.01 2.64
N GLN A 45 18.86 -3.02 2.14
CA GLN A 45 19.31 -3.87 1.04
C GLN A 45 19.23 -3.21 -0.35
N GLY A 46 18.60 -2.03 -0.45
CA GLY A 46 18.37 -1.32 -1.71
C GLY A 46 17.32 -1.98 -2.61
N LEU A 47 16.47 -2.85 -2.05
CA LEU A 47 15.40 -3.55 -2.77
C LEU A 47 14.10 -2.75 -2.80
N LEU A 48 13.92 -1.81 -1.89
CA LEU A 48 12.70 -0.99 -1.75
C LEU A 48 13.06 0.49 -1.63
N LYS A 49 12.21 1.36 -2.19
CA LYS A 49 12.29 2.82 -2.04
C LYS A 49 10.90 3.36 -1.74
N LEU A 50 10.74 4.09 -0.65
CA LEU A 50 9.43 4.52 -0.15
C LEU A 50 9.06 5.96 -0.55
N ASP A 51 9.81 6.56 -1.48
CA ASP A 51 9.61 7.95 -1.90
C ASP A 51 8.21 8.17 -2.49
N GLY A 52 7.42 9.06 -1.87
CA GLY A 52 6.07 9.38 -2.32
C GLY A 52 5.03 8.28 -2.10
N CYS A 53 5.38 7.26 -1.32
CA CYS A 53 4.47 6.17 -0.96
C CYS A 53 3.32 6.69 -0.09
N LEU A 54 2.11 6.30 -0.45
CA LEU A 54 0.90 6.48 0.32
C LEU A 54 0.91 5.59 1.56
N THR A 55 0.06 5.88 2.53
CA THR A 55 -0.10 5.02 3.69
C THR A 55 -1.10 3.90 3.45
N ILE A 56 -1.03 2.84 4.27
CA ILE A 56 -1.99 1.73 4.26
C ILE A 56 -3.43 2.25 4.36
N GLY A 57 -3.69 3.19 5.28
CA GLY A 57 -5.01 3.77 5.48
C GLY A 57 -5.53 4.52 4.25
N GLU A 58 -4.65 5.23 3.54
CA GLU A 58 -5.05 5.95 2.31
C GLU A 58 -5.41 4.98 1.19
N VAL A 59 -4.67 3.87 1.02
CA VAL A 59 -4.88 2.99 -0.14
C VAL A 59 -5.99 1.96 0.04
N LEU A 60 -6.42 1.67 1.27
CA LEU A 60 -7.46 0.68 1.54
C LEU A 60 -8.78 1.10 0.89
N GLY A 61 -9.34 0.23 0.05
CA GLY A 61 -10.52 0.52 -0.75
C GLY A 61 -10.24 1.36 -2.00
N GLY A 62 -9.02 1.84 -2.18
CA GLY A 62 -8.55 2.48 -3.42
C GLY A 62 -8.44 1.50 -4.58
N LYS A 63 -8.42 2.01 -5.81
CA LYS A 63 -8.31 1.20 -7.03
C LYS A 63 -6.91 1.30 -7.63
N LEU A 64 -6.31 0.15 -7.93
CA LEU A 64 -5.01 0.11 -8.61
C LEU A 64 -5.17 0.55 -10.07
N LEU A 65 -4.42 1.56 -10.48
CA LEU A 65 -4.51 2.17 -11.81
C LEU A 65 -3.65 1.47 -12.87
N LYS A 66 -2.71 0.63 -12.45
CA LYS A 66 -1.79 -0.08 -13.34
C LYS A 66 -1.32 -1.38 -12.70
N THR A 67 -1.28 -2.45 -13.50
CA THR A 67 -0.69 -3.73 -13.10
C THR A 67 0.74 -3.51 -12.60
N SER A 68 1.02 -3.95 -11.37
CA SER A 68 2.28 -3.72 -10.69
C SER A 68 2.71 -4.98 -9.93
N ASP A 69 4.03 -5.21 -9.84
CA ASP A 69 4.60 -6.37 -9.18
C ASP A 69 4.76 -6.17 -7.67
N SER A 70 5.13 -7.23 -6.94
CA SER A 70 5.47 -7.16 -5.51
C SER A 70 6.59 -6.16 -5.25
N LEU A 71 6.66 -5.63 -4.02
CA LEU A 71 7.62 -4.61 -3.60
C LEU A 71 7.47 -3.27 -4.36
N THR A 72 6.32 -3.05 -5.01
CA THR A 72 5.98 -1.76 -5.60
C THR A 72 5.32 -0.88 -4.52
N PRO A 73 5.92 0.25 -4.14
CA PRO A 73 5.27 1.25 -3.29
C PRO A 73 4.07 1.84 -4.02
N LEU A 74 2.94 1.95 -3.33
CA LEU A 74 1.74 2.55 -3.87
C LEU A 74 1.83 4.06 -3.75
N THR A 75 1.79 4.75 -4.88
CA THR A 75 1.90 6.21 -4.99
C THR A 75 0.60 6.80 -5.57
N LYS A 76 0.46 8.13 -5.52
CA LYS A 76 -0.73 8.85 -6.02
C LYS A 76 -1.01 8.66 -7.52
N ASP A 77 0.01 8.31 -8.30
CA ASP A 77 -0.13 8.00 -9.73
C ASP A 77 -0.51 6.53 -10.00
N LEU A 78 -0.35 5.65 -9.00
CA LEU A 78 -0.68 4.23 -9.11
C LEU A 78 -2.03 3.87 -8.47
N VAL A 79 -2.56 4.71 -7.58
CA VAL A 79 -3.80 4.41 -6.85
C VAL A 79 -4.80 5.54 -6.97
N GLU A 80 -6.00 5.20 -7.43
CA GLU A 80 -7.18 6.07 -7.28
C GLU A 80 -7.74 5.87 -5.87
N VAL A 81 -7.42 6.83 -5.00
CA VAL A 81 -7.86 6.87 -3.61
C VAL A 81 -9.37 7.16 -3.56
N THR A 82 -10.14 6.35 -2.83
CA THR A 82 -11.58 6.64 -2.66
C THR A 82 -11.77 7.71 -1.59
N ALA A 83 -12.82 8.53 -1.74
CA ALA A 83 -13.13 9.61 -0.79
C ALA A 83 -13.42 9.12 0.64
N GLU A 84 -13.59 7.81 0.84
CA GLU A 84 -13.82 7.20 2.15
C GLU A 84 -12.51 6.79 2.85
N ALA A 85 -11.37 6.75 2.15
CA ALA A 85 -10.07 6.36 2.73
C ALA A 85 -9.30 7.53 3.40
N GLY A 86 -9.94 8.68 3.52
CA GLY A 86 -9.41 9.79 4.29
C GLY A 86 -10.35 10.96 4.19
N ASP A 87 -11.06 11.27 5.27
CA ASP A 87 -11.63 12.59 5.49
C ASP A 87 -10.47 13.60 5.43
N PRO A 88 -10.31 14.40 4.36
CA PRO A 88 -9.40 15.52 4.39
C PRO A 88 -10.19 16.68 4.98
N ALA A 89 -10.12 16.78 6.31
CA ALA A 89 -10.50 17.93 7.12
C ALA A 89 -12.00 18.17 7.39
N LYS A 90 -12.28 18.30 8.69
CA LYS A 90 -12.68 19.59 9.23
C LYS A 90 -11.96 19.96 10.52
#